data_AF-A0A923JET7-F1
#
_entry.id   AF-A0A923JET7-F1
#
_cell.length_a   1.000
_cell.length_b   1.000
_cell.length_c   1.000
_cell.angle_alpha   90.00
_cell.angle_beta   90.00
_cell.angle_gamma   90.00
#
_symmetry.space_group_name_H-M   'P 1'
#
loop_
_entity.id
_entity.type
_entity.pdbx_description
1 polymer ?
#
loop_
_entity_poly.entity_id
_entity_poly.type
_entity_poly.pdbx_seq_one_letter_code
_entity_poly.pdbx_strand_id
1 'polypeptide(L)'
;MSTYIGWETSISLLLAYEALAMNHQKTLRISPNEEGTDEPHAYFKYKNSFALLILNASIVEGTMRTILSERVKSDLDAAIERGSQQGRIEHDAPTRLLAKFLVDLETSGSWQGLMTSALSYFGEKMDNGVTAEVRDGIDKLFVLRNVLAHGTALIQPKTKMSDDMKNEYPFSWQSKLHGVAMYLDNKFSRGGIFANLAHPDCAKHFMEVTKQYLIEIEKKFDPIPRRAARTFEMIKEYNFGYYNWHR
;
A
#
# COMPACT_ATOMS: atom_id res chain seq x y z
N MET A 1 -10.38 24.72 -20.72
CA MET A 1 -10.02 23.54 -19.90
C MET A 1 -10.17 22.31 -20.76
N SER A 2 -9.19 21.42 -20.77
CA SER A 2 -9.38 20.07 -21.31
C SER A 2 -10.26 19.28 -20.34
N THR A 3 -11.48 18.95 -20.76
CA THR A 3 -12.30 17.94 -20.08
C THR A 3 -11.64 16.59 -20.24
N TYR A 4 -11.34 15.92 -19.12
CA TYR A 4 -10.76 14.57 -19.11
C TYR A 4 -11.63 13.63 -18.28
N ILE A 5 -11.59 12.34 -18.64
CA ILE A 5 -12.20 11.27 -17.88
C ILE A 5 -11.07 10.54 -17.15
N GLY A 6 -11.13 10.48 -15.82
CA GLY A 6 -10.21 9.70 -15.00
C GLY A 6 -10.85 8.38 -14.59
N TRP A 7 -10.11 7.28 -14.69
CA TRP A 7 -10.52 5.97 -14.19
C TRP A 7 -9.76 5.64 -12.91
N GLU A 8 -10.47 5.50 -11.79
CA GLU A 8 -9.89 5.02 -10.53
C GLU A 8 -9.68 3.50 -10.64
N THR A 9 -8.44 3.05 -10.45
CA THR A 9 -8.08 1.64 -10.67
C THR A 9 -8.06 0.82 -9.39
N SER A 10 -8.09 1.41 -8.19
CA SER A 10 -7.97 0.66 -6.93
C SER A 10 -9.12 -0.31 -6.72
N ILE A 11 -10.34 0.02 -7.17
CA ILE A 11 -11.47 -0.93 -7.18
C ILE A 11 -11.14 -2.14 -8.07
N SER A 12 -10.67 -1.91 -9.29
CA SER A 12 -10.29 -3.00 -10.20
C SER A 12 -9.16 -3.86 -9.62
N LEU A 13 -8.18 -3.23 -8.95
CA LEU A 13 -7.11 -3.94 -8.25
C LEU A 13 -7.63 -4.73 -7.05
N LEU A 14 -8.61 -4.22 -6.30
CA LEU A 14 -9.25 -4.93 -5.19
C LEU A 14 -10.05 -6.15 -5.67
N LEU A 15 -10.75 -6.04 -6.80
CA LEU A 15 -11.42 -7.18 -7.44
C LEU A 15 -10.41 -8.25 -7.87
N ALA A 16 -9.28 -7.85 -8.46
CA ALA A 16 -8.19 -8.77 -8.79
C ALA A 16 -7.57 -9.41 -7.53
N TYR A 17 -7.39 -8.62 -6.46
CA TYR A 17 -6.92 -9.10 -5.16
C TYR A 17 -7.87 -10.16 -4.59
N GLU A 18 -9.19 -9.92 -4.62
CA GLU A 18 -10.20 -10.86 -4.13
C GLU A 18 -10.13 -12.20 -4.86
N ALA A 19 -10.12 -12.19 -6.19
CA ALA A 19 -10.00 -13.40 -7.01
C ALA A 19 -8.71 -14.16 -6.70
N LEU A 20 -7.60 -13.44 -6.53
CA LEU A 20 -6.31 -14.04 -6.21
C LEU A 20 -6.27 -14.62 -4.78
N ALA A 21 -6.90 -13.95 -3.81
CA ALA A 21 -6.97 -14.40 -2.43
C ALA A 21 -7.78 -15.70 -2.30
N MET A 22 -8.88 -15.81 -3.06
CA MET A 22 -9.64 -17.06 -3.17
C MET A 22 -8.80 -18.19 -3.76
N ASN A 23 -8.08 -17.91 -4.86
CA ASN A 23 -7.20 -18.89 -5.46
C ASN A 23 -6.05 -19.30 -4.52
N HIS A 24 -5.56 -18.36 -3.70
CA HIS A 24 -4.56 -18.64 -2.67
C HIS A 24 -5.10 -19.63 -1.63
N GLN A 25 -6.26 -19.36 -1.03
CA GLN A 25 -6.85 -20.31 -0.08
C GLN A 25 -7.15 -21.67 -0.71
N LYS A 26 -7.69 -21.69 -1.94
CA LYS A 26 -7.95 -22.95 -2.65
C LYS A 26 -6.66 -23.74 -2.88
N THR A 27 -5.59 -23.07 -3.32
CA THR A 27 -4.27 -23.68 -3.52
C THR A 27 -3.78 -24.30 -2.22
N LEU A 28 -3.76 -23.53 -1.12
CA LEU A 28 -3.29 -24.02 0.18
C LEU A 28 -4.08 -25.23 0.69
N ARG A 29 -5.38 -25.31 0.41
CA ARG A 29 -6.23 -26.44 0.85
C ARG A 29 -5.99 -27.75 0.10
N ILE A 30 -5.59 -27.68 -1.18
CA ILE A 30 -5.48 -28.87 -2.05
C ILE A 30 -4.03 -29.26 -2.32
N SER A 31 -3.08 -28.41 -1.96
CA SER A 31 -1.66 -28.64 -2.20
C SER A 31 -1.11 -29.73 -1.29
N PRO A 32 -0.13 -30.51 -1.78
CA PRO A 32 0.56 -31.48 -0.94
C PRO A 32 1.32 -30.78 0.18
N ASN A 33 1.37 -31.45 1.33
CA ASN A 33 2.13 -30.99 2.47
C ASN A 33 3.62 -31.20 2.26
N GLU A 34 4.42 -30.41 2.97
CA GLU A 34 5.86 -30.62 3.09
C GLU A 34 6.13 -31.89 3.90
N GLU A 35 7.10 -32.69 3.47
CA GLU A 35 7.39 -33.99 4.09
C GLU A 35 7.62 -33.84 5.60
N GLY A 36 6.88 -34.62 6.40
CA GLY A 36 6.96 -34.58 7.86
C GLY A 36 6.23 -33.41 8.51
N THR A 37 5.39 -32.67 7.78
CA THR A 37 4.57 -31.57 8.33
C THR A 37 3.11 -31.66 7.88
N ASP A 38 2.21 -31.01 8.61
CA ASP A 38 0.81 -30.82 8.21
C ASP A 38 0.58 -29.53 7.40
N GLU A 39 1.65 -28.92 6.87
CA GLU A 39 1.57 -27.65 6.15
C GLU A 39 1.84 -27.80 4.65
N PRO A 40 1.16 -27.00 3.79
CA PRO A 40 1.48 -26.96 2.37
C PRO A 40 2.93 -26.55 2.11
N HIS A 41 3.56 -27.20 1.13
CA HIS A 41 4.93 -26.87 0.73
C HIS A 41 5.10 -25.38 0.38
N ALA A 42 6.21 -24.77 0.81
CA ALA A 42 6.48 -23.33 0.71
C ALA A 42 6.26 -22.74 -0.70
N TYR A 43 6.58 -23.50 -1.75
CA TYR A 43 6.28 -23.14 -3.14
C TYR A 43 4.82 -22.67 -3.35
N PHE A 44 3.85 -23.39 -2.79
CA PHE A 44 2.44 -23.06 -2.93
C PHE A 44 2.03 -21.86 -2.09
N LYS A 45 2.72 -21.65 -0.96
CA LYS A 45 2.54 -20.49 -0.08
C LYS A 45 2.99 -19.21 -0.79
N TYR A 46 4.12 -19.24 -1.49
CA TYR A 46 4.62 -18.10 -2.27
C TYR A 46 3.82 -17.82 -3.54
N LYS A 47 3.29 -18.85 -4.20
CA LYS A 47 2.65 -18.77 -5.54
C LYS A 47 1.75 -17.56 -5.75
N ASN A 48 0.90 -17.25 -4.77
CA ASN A 48 -0.01 -16.10 -4.83
C ASN A 48 0.30 -15.01 -3.80
N SER A 49 1.04 -15.33 -2.72
CA SER A 49 1.25 -14.41 -1.59
C SER A 49 1.97 -13.13 -2.02
N PHE A 50 3.01 -13.22 -2.85
CA PHE A 50 3.73 -12.02 -3.29
C PHE A 50 2.89 -11.08 -4.16
N ALA A 51 2.12 -11.64 -5.09
CA ALA A 51 1.20 -10.85 -5.90
C ALA A 51 0.11 -10.20 -5.03
N LEU A 52 -0.39 -10.89 -4.00
CA LEU A 52 -1.31 -10.29 -3.03
C LEU A 52 -0.66 -9.12 -2.29
N LEU A 53 0.57 -9.26 -1.77
CA LEU A 53 1.27 -8.17 -1.09
C LEU A 53 1.45 -6.93 -2.00
N ILE A 54 1.85 -7.15 -3.27
CA ILE A 54 2.02 -6.08 -4.26
C ILE A 54 0.70 -5.38 -4.58
N LEU A 55 -0.38 -6.15 -4.78
CA LEU A 55 -1.71 -5.59 -5.04
C LEU A 55 -2.23 -4.81 -3.84
N ASN A 56 -2.04 -5.32 -2.62
CA ASN A 56 -2.45 -4.63 -1.40
C ASN A 56 -1.77 -3.26 -1.27
N ALA A 57 -0.44 -3.22 -1.42
CA ALA A 57 0.29 -1.94 -1.41
C ALA A 57 -0.20 -0.97 -2.50
N SER A 58 -0.44 -1.48 -3.71
CA SER A 58 -0.95 -0.66 -4.83
C SER A 58 -2.35 -0.09 -4.55
N ILE A 59 -3.23 -0.86 -3.91
CA ILE A 59 -4.57 -0.41 -3.51
C ILE A 59 -4.46 0.71 -2.46
N VAL A 60 -3.63 0.54 -1.43
CA VAL A 60 -3.40 1.56 -0.41
C VAL A 60 -2.85 2.84 -1.04
N GLU A 61 -1.80 2.73 -1.87
CA GLU A 61 -1.19 3.88 -2.52
C GLU A 61 -2.16 4.62 -3.44
N GLY A 62 -2.89 3.89 -4.30
CA GLY A 62 -3.88 4.48 -5.21
C GLY A 62 -5.03 5.17 -4.48
N THR A 63 -5.51 4.56 -3.40
CA THR A 63 -6.58 5.14 -2.57
C THR A 63 -6.12 6.43 -1.89
N MET A 64 -4.95 6.41 -1.24
CA MET A 64 -4.39 7.57 -0.54
C MET A 64 -4.03 8.70 -1.51
N ARG A 65 -3.50 8.37 -2.68
CA ARG A 65 -3.25 9.33 -3.76
C ARG A 65 -4.54 9.98 -4.22
N THR A 66 -5.59 9.20 -4.45
CA THR A 66 -6.91 9.72 -4.83
C THR A 66 -7.43 10.71 -3.79
N ILE A 67 -7.29 10.42 -2.50
CA ILE A 67 -7.69 11.34 -1.43
C ILE A 67 -6.95 12.67 -1.55
N LEU A 68 -5.62 12.63 -1.63
CA LEU A 68 -4.81 13.84 -1.68
C LEU A 68 -5.07 14.65 -2.96
N SER A 69 -5.13 13.99 -4.13
CA SER A 69 -5.39 14.64 -5.42
C SER A 69 -6.75 15.33 -5.46
N GLU A 70 -7.80 14.69 -4.94
CA GLU A 70 -9.15 15.29 -4.92
C GLU A 70 -9.23 16.51 -3.98
N ARG A 71 -8.51 16.49 -2.86
CA ARG A 71 -8.42 17.65 -1.96
C ARG A 71 -7.70 18.82 -2.62
N VAL A 72 -6.52 18.56 -3.17
CA VAL A 72 -5.73 19.56 -3.92
C VAL A 72 -6.53 20.14 -5.07
N LYS A 73 -7.23 19.29 -5.82
CA LYS A 73 -8.06 19.71 -6.95
C LYS A 73 -9.23 20.57 -6.50
N SER A 74 -9.92 20.21 -5.42
CA SER A 74 -11.00 21.03 -4.86
C SER A 74 -10.52 22.43 -4.48
N ASP A 75 -9.34 22.54 -3.86
CA ASP A 75 -8.76 23.84 -3.51
C ASP A 75 -8.33 24.63 -4.74
N LEU A 76 -7.82 23.96 -5.76
CA LEU A 76 -7.45 24.55 -7.04
C LEU A 76 -8.68 25.12 -7.77
N ASP A 77 -9.74 24.32 -7.87
CA ASP A 77 -10.99 24.73 -8.51
C ASP A 77 -11.60 25.94 -7.79
N ALA A 78 -11.60 25.93 -6.45
CA ALA A 78 -12.05 27.07 -5.64
C ALA A 78 -11.16 28.32 -5.82
N ALA A 79 -9.85 28.16 -5.96
CA ALA A 79 -8.94 29.28 -6.23
C ALA A 79 -9.16 29.89 -7.61
N ILE A 80 -9.37 29.05 -8.63
CA ILE A 80 -9.70 29.47 -10.00
C ILE A 80 -11.04 30.21 -10.03
N GLU A 81 -12.06 29.68 -9.37
CA GLU A 81 -13.39 30.31 -9.31
C GLU A 81 -13.32 31.70 -8.65
N ARG A 82 -12.65 31.81 -7.50
CA ARG A 82 -12.41 33.12 -6.84
C ARG A 82 -11.67 34.09 -7.76
N GLY A 83 -10.69 33.60 -8.52
CA GLY A 83 -9.96 34.41 -9.49
C GLY A 83 -10.87 34.92 -10.63
N SER A 84 -11.70 34.03 -11.17
CA SER A 84 -12.66 34.36 -12.22
C SER A 84 -13.70 35.40 -11.75
N GLN A 85 -14.23 35.26 -10.52
CA GLN A 85 -15.14 36.24 -9.92
C GLN A 85 -14.48 37.62 -9.71
N GLN A 86 -13.15 37.67 -9.59
CA GLN A 86 -12.37 38.91 -9.51
C GLN A 86 -11.95 39.45 -10.88
N GLY A 87 -12.45 38.87 -11.98
CA GLY A 87 -12.12 39.28 -13.35
C GLY A 87 -10.74 38.84 -13.84
N ARG A 88 -10.07 37.92 -13.15
CA ARG A 88 -8.77 37.39 -13.59
C ARG A 88 -8.96 36.41 -14.74
N ILE A 89 -8.20 36.64 -15.81
CA ILE A 89 -8.16 35.79 -17.01
C ILE A 89 -7.04 34.74 -16.95
N GLU A 90 -6.05 34.93 -16.07
CA GLU A 90 -4.92 34.03 -15.88
C GLU A 90 -4.80 33.56 -14.42
N HIS A 91 -4.21 32.38 -14.24
CA HIS A 91 -3.87 31.85 -12.91
C HIS A 91 -2.78 32.73 -12.28
N ASP A 92 -2.95 33.09 -11.00
CA ASP A 92 -1.88 33.74 -10.23
C ASP A 92 -0.77 32.75 -9.86
N ALA A 93 0.32 33.26 -9.26
CA ALA A 93 1.45 32.41 -8.87
C ALA A 93 1.04 31.27 -7.90
N PRO A 94 0.26 31.51 -6.82
CA PRO A 94 -0.26 30.43 -5.97
C PRO A 94 -1.06 29.37 -6.73
N THR A 95 -1.98 29.76 -7.60
CA THR A 95 -2.81 28.85 -8.39
C THR A 95 -1.96 28.01 -9.35
N ARG A 96 -0.92 28.62 -9.97
CA ARG A 96 0.04 27.87 -10.80
C ARG A 96 0.87 26.86 -10.00
N LEU A 97 1.30 27.22 -8.79
CA LEU A 97 2.02 26.30 -7.91
C LEU A 97 1.14 25.11 -7.51
N LEU A 98 -0.13 25.35 -7.18
CA LEU A 98 -1.07 24.30 -6.82
C LEU A 98 -1.40 23.39 -8.01
N ALA A 99 -1.56 23.94 -9.21
CA ALA A 99 -1.73 23.17 -10.44
C ALA A 99 -0.50 22.28 -10.73
N LYS A 100 0.71 22.82 -10.57
CA LYS A 100 1.94 22.03 -10.71
C LYS A 100 2.03 20.93 -9.65
N PHE A 101 1.70 21.24 -8.41
CA PHE A 101 1.69 20.27 -7.32
C PHE A 101 0.74 19.09 -7.62
N LEU A 102 -0.44 19.36 -8.18
CA LEU A 102 -1.38 18.32 -8.60
C LEU A 102 -0.78 17.41 -9.69
N VAL A 103 -0.13 17.98 -10.69
CA VAL A 103 0.55 17.20 -11.75
C VAL A 103 1.66 16.33 -11.16
N ASP A 104 2.50 16.90 -10.30
CA ASP A 104 3.60 16.15 -9.65
C ASP A 104 3.05 15.01 -8.77
N LEU A 105 1.93 15.25 -8.10
CA LEU A 105 1.24 14.25 -7.29
C LEU A 105 0.67 13.09 -8.11
N GLU A 106 0.08 13.36 -9.28
CA GLU A 106 -0.48 12.33 -10.14
C GLU A 106 0.59 11.52 -10.90
N THR A 107 1.79 12.09 -11.06
CA THR A 107 2.89 11.47 -11.83
C THR A 107 3.98 10.83 -10.96
N SER A 108 4.08 11.19 -9.68
CA SER A 108 5.00 10.58 -8.70
C SER A 108 4.56 9.18 -8.26
N GLY A 109 5.44 8.17 -8.36
CA GLY A 109 5.08 6.75 -8.18
C GLY A 109 5.60 6.04 -6.92
N SER A 110 5.82 6.75 -5.79
CA SER A 110 6.27 6.10 -4.55
C SER A 110 5.45 6.51 -3.33
N TRP A 111 5.29 5.58 -2.38
CA TRP A 111 4.65 5.81 -1.08
C TRP A 111 5.32 6.92 -0.28
N GLN A 112 6.64 6.89 -0.17
CA GLN A 112 7.40 7.93 0.54
C GLN A 112 7.24 9.30 -0.13
N GLY A 113 7.21 9.34 -1.47
CA GLY A 113 6.90 10.54 -2.24
C GLY A 113 5.51 11.07 -1.92
N LEU A 114 4.50 10.18 -1.92
CA LEU A 114 3.12 10.54 -1.57
C LEU A 114 3.00 11.11 -0.14
N MET A 115 3.63 10.47 0.84
CA MET A 115 3.65 10.96 2.23
C MET A 115 4.36 12.31 2.36
N THR A 116 5.43 12.53 1.58
CA THR A 116 6.16 13.81 1.55
C THR A 116 5.30 14.90 0.93
N SER A 117 4.64 14.64 -0.20
CA SER A 117 3.70 15.56 -0.83
C SER A 117 2.56 15.92 0.14
N ALA A 118 2.01 14.93 0.83
CA ALA A 118 0.97 15.18 1.83
C ALA A 118 1.44 16.06 2.98
N LEU A 119 2.66 15.82 3.50
CA LEU A 119 3.26 16.66 4.53
C LEU A 119 3.42 18.11 4.04
N SER A 120 3.86 18.31 2.80
CA SER A 120 3.98 19.64 2.20
C SER A 120 2.64 20.35 2.03
N TYR A 121 1.57 19.61 1.74
CA TYR A 121 0.25 20.19 1.48
C TYR A 121 -0.58 20.40 2.76
N PHE A 122 -0.64 19.41 3.65
CA PHE A 122 -1.43 19.48 4.89
C PHE A 122 -0.64 20.05 6.08
N GLY A 123 0.69 20.15 6.00
CA GLY A 123 1.56 20.47 7.14
C GLY A 123 1.81 19.29 8.08
N GLU A 124 1.23 18.13 7.81
CA GLU A 124 1.38 16.89 8.57
C GLU A 124 1.24 15.65 7.67
N LYS A 125 1.74 14.50 8.12
CA LYS A 125 1.61 13.24 7.37
C LYS A 125 0.14 12.80 7.27
N MET A 126 -0.23 12.11 6.19
CA MET A 126 -1.61 11.60 6.03
C MET A 126 -2.00 10.60 7.11
N ASP A 127 -1.04 9.84 7.60
CA ASP A 127 -1.20 8.83 8.64
C ASP A 127 -1.03 9.41 10.06
N ASN A 128 -1.06 10.74 10.23
CA ASN A 128 -1.12 11.33 11.55
C ASN A 128 -2.43 10.91 12.24
N GLY A 129 -2.32 10.41 13.48
CA GLY A 129 -3.44 9.80 14.21
C GLY A 129 -3.60 8.28 14.02
N VAL A 130 -2.88 7.67 13.06
CA VAL A 130 -2.78 6.21 12.94
C VAL A 130 -1.84 5.66 14.01
N THR A 131 -2.24 4.57 14.64
CA THR A 131 -1.45 3.85 15.66
C THR A 131 -0.10 3.41 15.12
N ALA A 132 0.92 3.41 15.99
CA ALA A 132 2.29 3.09 15.60
C ALA A 132 2.41 1.67 15.02
N GLU A 133 1.66 0.71 15.56
CA GLU A 133 1.66 -0.68 15.07
C GLU A 133 1.13 -0.79 13.63
N VAL A 134 0.00 -0.14 13.34
CA VAL A 134 -0.61 -0.19 12.00
C VAL A 134 0.27 0.53 10.99
N ARG A 135 0.82 1.68 11.38
CA ARG A 135 1.79 2.42 10.55
C ARG A 135 3.03 1.60 10.24
N ASP A 136 3.60 0.94 11.25
CA ASP A 136 4.76 0.06 11.06
C ASP A 136 4.43 -1.06 10.06
N GLY A 137 3.25 -1.67 10.18
CA GLY A 137 2.76 -2.68 9.23
C GLY A 137 2.63 -2.18 7.80
N ILE A 138 2.07 -0.98 7.59
CA ILE A 138 1.98 -0.36 6.25
C ILE A 138 3.38 -0.06 5.69
N ASP A 139 4.29 0.46 6.50
CA ASP A 139 5.67 0.70 6.06
C ASP A 139 6.35 -0.61 5.63
N LYS A 140 6.17 -1.71 6.38
CA LYS A 140 6.70 -3.02 5.98
C LYS A 140 6.05 -3.56 4.72
N LEU A 141 4.75 -3.32 4.51
CA LEU A 141 4.06 -3.67 3.26
C LEU A 141 4.70 -2.98 2.05
N PHE A 142 5.04 -1.68 2.17
CA PHE A 142 5.68 -0.94 1.08
C PHE A 142 7.14 -1.34 0.85
N VAL A 143 7.89 -1.67 1.91
CA VAL A 143 9.23 -2.27 1.76
C VAL A 143 9.14 -3.59 1.00
N LEU A 144 8.19 -4.47 1.37
CA LEU A 144 7.95 -5.73 0.69
C LEU A 144 7.54 -5.53 -0.76
N ARG A 145 6.59 -4.63 -1.06
CA ARG A 145 6.19 -4.31 -2.43
C ARG A 145 7.39 -3.90 -3.28
N ASN A 146 8.25 -3.00 -2.78
CA ASN A 146 9.39 -2.52 -3.55
C ASN A 146 10.38 -3.64 -3.86
N VAL A 147 10.62 -4.50 -2.88
CA VAL A 147 11.53 -5.62 -3.05
C VAL A 147 10.94 -6.69 -4.00
N LEU A 148 9.67 -7.04 -3.85
CA LEU A 148 9.02 -8.11 -4.60
C LEU A 148 8.68 -7.69 -6.04
N ALA A 149 8.35 -6.42 -6.28
CA ALA A 149 7.93 -5.92 -7.59
C ALA A 149 9.03 -6.02 -8.66
N HIS A 150 10.30 -6.06 -8.27
CA HIS A 150 11.40 -6.23 -9.21
C HIS A 150 11.56 -7.69 -9.70
N GLY A 151 10.92 -8.66 -9.03
CA GLY A 151 11.06 -10.08 -9.38
C GLY A 151 12.49 -10.60 -9.22
N THR A 152 13.32 -9.92 -8.44
CA THR A 152 14.72 -10.29 -8.19
C THR A 152 14.84 -11.21 -6.98
N ALA A 153 16.03 -11.77 -6.78
CA ALA A 153 16.31 -12.62 -5.63
C ALA A 153 16.16 -11.85 -4.32
N LEU A 154 15.40 -12.41 -3.38
CA LEU A 154 15.43 -12.02 -1.98
C LEU A 154 16.66 -12.60 -1.30
N ILE A 155 17.42 -11.78 -0.59
CA ILE A 155 18.68 -12.21 0.04
C ILE A 155 18.60 -12.05 1.55
N GLN A 156 18.86 -13.14 2.26
CA GLN A 156 19.01 -13.16 3.71
C GLN A 156 20.40 -13.71 4.05
N PRO A 157 21.26 -12.93 4.74
CA PRO A 157 22.49 -13.47 5.29
C PRO A 157 22.21 -14.60 6.27
N LYS A 158 23.01 -15.67 6.23
CA LYS A 158 22.91 -16.80 7.19
C LYS A 158 23.32 -16.39 8.61
N THR A 159 24.20 -15.41 8.72
CA THR A 159 24.68 -14.84 9.97
C THR A 159 24.49 -13.33 9.95
N LYS A 160 24.28 -12.74 11.12
CA LYS A 160 24.20 -11.28 11.24
C LYS A 160 25.52 -10.66 10.76
N MET A 161 25.42 -9.81 9.75
CA MET A 161 26.58 -9.06 9.24
C MET A 161 26.79 -7.81 10.10
N SER A 162 28.05 -7.49 10.38
CA SER A 162 28.47 -6.32 11.15
C SER A 162 28.57 -5.06 10.28
N ASP A 163 28.55 -3.89 10.93
CA ASP A 163 28.49 -2.57 10.27
C ASP A 163 29.72 -2.21 9.44
N ASP A 164 30.84 -2.88 9.65
CA ASP A 164 32.05 -2.80 8.82
C ASP A 164 31.84 -3.45 7.43
N MET A 165 30.85 -4.31 7.29
CA MET A 165 30.50 -5.01 6.04
C MET A 165 29.53 -4.22 5.15
N LYS A 166 29.36 -2.90 5.38
CA LYS A 166 28.42 -2.03 4.64
C LYS A 166 28.58 -2.04 3.12
N ASN A 167 29.79 -2.31 2.64
CA ASN A 167 30.11 -2.38 1.22
C ASN A 167 29.81 -3.75 0.60
N GLU A 168 29.40 -4.73 1.39
CA GLU A 168 29.05 -6.05 0.89
C GLU A 168 27.61 -6.11 0.38
N TYR A 169 27.43 -6.79 -0.75
CA TYR A 169 26.13 -6.91 -1.40
C TYR A 169 25.02 -7.44 -0.46
N PRO A 170 25.21 -8.50 0.35
CA PRO A 170 24.17 -9.00 1.24
C PRO A 170 23.85 -8.05 2.41
N PHE A 171 24.77 -7.14 2.80
CA PHE A 171 24.53 -6.17 3.87
C PHE A 171 23.44 -5.17 3.48
N SER A 172 23.43 -4.73 2.22
CA SER A 172 22.40 -3.83 1.69
C SER A 172 21.00 -4.44 1.79
N TRP A 173 20.90 -5.75 1.57
CA TRP A 173 19.67 -6.53 1.71
C TRP A 173 19.28 -6.73 3.17
N GLN A 174 20.24 -7.07 4.03
CA GLN A 174 20.03 -7.14 5.48
C GLN A 174 19.41 -5.84 5.99
N SER A 175 20.01 -4.70 5.65
CA SER A 175 19.56 -3.38 6.10
C SER A 175 18.14 -3.07 5.64
N LYS A 176 17.81 -3.39 4.38
CA LYS A 176 16.47 -3.17 3.81
C LYS A 176 15.40 -4.07 4.44
N LEU A 177 15.72 -5.34 4.70
CA LEU A 177 14.78 -6.34 5.16
C LEU A 177 14.76 -6.53 6.68
N HIS A 178 15.70 -5.95 7.44
CA HIS A 178 15.81 -6.17 8.88
C HIS A 178 14.50 -5.85 9.62
N GLY A 179 13.92 -4.67 9.37
CA GLY A 179 12.66 -4.29 9.98
C GLY A 179 11.50 -5.20 9.56
N VAL A 180 11.50 -5.70 8.32
CA VAL A 180 10.49 -6.66 7.84
C VAL A 180 10.66 -8.02 8.52
N ALA A 181 11.89 -8.51 8.65
CA ALA A 181 12.20 -9.77 9.30
C ALA A 181 11.75 -9.75 10.77
N MET A 182 12.08 -8.68 11.52
CA MET A 182 11.64 -8.52 12.91
C MET A 182 10.13 -8.44 13.03
N TYR A 183 9.48 -7.64 12.18
CA TYR A 183 8.03 -7.50 12.17
C TYR A 183 7.33 -8.84 11.93
N LEU A 184 7.76 -9.57 10.91
CA LEU A 184 7.17 -10.86 10.55
C LEU A 184 7.46 -11.94 11.59
N ASP A 185 8.63 -11.93 12.22
CA ASP A 185 8.98 -12.89 13.28
C ASP A 185 8.14 -12.67 14.54
N ASN A 186 7.84 -11.41 14.89
CA ASN A 186 6.90 -11.09 15.96
C ASN A 186 5.47 -11.60 15.63
N LYS A 187 5.06 -11.55 14.36
CA LYS A 187 3.70 -11.97 13.95
C LYS A 187 3.55 -13.48 13.76
N PHE A 188 4.58 -14.17 13.29
CA PHE A 188 4.48 -15.56 12.85
C PHE A 188 5.49 -16.51 13.50
N SER A 189 6.57 -15.99 14.05
CA SER A 189 7.59 -16.71 14.84
C SER A 189 8.12 -17.99 14.17
N ARG A 190 8.39 -17.95 12.86
CA ARG A 190 8.97 -19.06 12.08
C ARG A 190 10.48 -18.96 11.89
N GLY A 191 11.14 -18.06 12.61
CA GLY A 191 12.60 -17.92 12.69
C GLY A 191 13.24 -17.13 11.54
N GLY A 192 12.91 -17.45 10.28
CA GLY A 192 13.51 -16.81 9.09
C GLY A 192 12.53 -15.94 8.30
N ILE A 193 13.02 -14.90 7.61
CA ILE A 193 12.15 -14.05 6.78
C ILE A 193 11.43 -14.86 5.70
N PHE A 194 12.10 -15.84 5.10
CA PHE A 194 11.50 -16.74 4.12
C PHE A 194 10.38 -17.57 4.75
N ALA A 195 10.64 -18.24 5.86
CA ALA A 195 9.63 -19.05 6.55
C ALA A 195 8.42 -18.22 6.99
N ASN A 196 8.65 -16.99 7.47
CA ASN A 196 7.59 -16.07 7.84
C ASN A 196 6.82 -15.53 6.61
N LEU A 197 7.49 -15.21 5.51
CA LEU A 197 6.83 -14.82 4.25
C LEU A 197 6.03 -15.97 3.63
N ALA A 198 6.46 -17.20 3.88
CA ALA A 198 5.75 -18.42 3.52
C ALA A 198 4.64 -18.78 4.51
N HIS A 199 4.32 -17.95 5.52
CA HIS A 199 3.20 -18.22 6.41
C HIS A 199 1.87 -18.20 5.61
N PRO A 200 0.96 -19.19 5.78
CA PRO A 200 -0.33 -19.24 5.08
C PRO A 200 -1.16 -17.95 5.19
N ASP A 201 -1.14 -17.33 6.36
CA ASP A 201 -1.87 -16.07 6.64
C ASP A 201 -1.09 -14.78 6.35
N CYS A 202 0.12 -14.83 5.77
CA CYS A 202 0.94 -13.64 5.55
C CYS A 202 0.19 -12.56 4.75
N ALA A 203 -0.39 -12.92 3.60
CA ALA A 203 -1.16 -11.99 2.78
C ALA A 203 -2.43 -11.49 3.47
N LYS A 204 -3.11 -12.37 4.23
CA LYS A 204 -4.30 -12.03 5.02
C LYS A 204 -3.98 -10.99 6.09
N HIS A 205 -2.89 -11.19 6.83
CA HIS A 205 -2.43 -10.27 7.87
C HIS A 205 -2.26 -8.85 7.35
N PHE A 206 -1.55 -8.68 6.23
CA PHE A 206 -1.38 -7.34 5.65
C PHE A 206 -2.67 -6.72 5.14
N MET A 207 -3.67 -7.52 4.75
CA MET A 207 -4.99 -6.96 4.41
C MET A 207 -5.73 -6.46 5.64
N GLU A 208 -5.65 -7.16 6.78
CA GLU A 208 -6.21 -6.66 8.03
C GLU A 208 -5.49 -5.39 8.51
N VAL A 209 -4.16 -5.31 8.34
CA VAL A 209 -3.41 -4.06 8.57
C VAL A 209 -3.94 -2.94 7.68
N THR A 210 -4.17 -3.19 6.39
CA THR A 210 -4.75 -2.22 5.45
C THR A 210 -6.15 -1.79 5.87
N LYS A 211 -7.01 -2.72 6.27
CA LYS A 211 -8.37 -2.41 6.77
C LYS A 211 -8.31 -1.49 7.97
N GLN A 212 -7.49 -1.84 8.95
CA GLN A 212 -7.30 -1.02 10.16
C GLN A 212 -6.74 0.36 9.82
N TYR A 213 -5.75 0.43 8.92
CA TYR A 213 -5.18 1.69 8.44
C TYR A 213 -6.23 2.62 7.84
N LEU A 214 -7.09 2.13 6.96
CA LEU A 214 -8.13 2.93 6.34
C LEU A 214 -9.20 3.36 7.36
N ILE A 215 -9.59 2.48 8.30
CA ILE A 215 -10.54 2.84 9.38
C ILE A 215 -9.98 3.99 10.24
N GLU A 216 -8.70 3.95 10.59
CA GLU A 216 -8.09 5.00 11.41
C GLU A 216 -7.94 6.32 10.65
N ILE A 217 -7.67 6.25 9.35
CA ILE A 217 -7.53 7.41 8.47
C ILE A 217 -8.86 8.05 8.10
N GLU A 218 -9.95 7.27 8.06
CA GLU A 218 -11.29 7.77 7.74
C GLU A 218 -11.66 8.99 8.59
N LYS A 219 -11.34 8.95 9.88
CA LYS A 219 -11.59 10.04 10.83
C LYS A 219 -10.96 11.37 10.44
N LYS A 220 -9.78 11.33 9.81
CA LYS A 220 -9.02 12.53 9.42
C LYS A 220 -9.55 13.15 8.13
N PHE A 221 -10.06 12.32 7.23
CA PHE A 221 -10.45 12.76 5.89
C PHE A 221 -11.96 12.79 5.68
N ASP A 222 -12.76 12.69 6.74
CA ASP A 222 -14.22 12.77 6.69
C ASP A 222 -14.71 14.17 6.20
N PRO A 223 -15.58 14.25 5.18
CA PRO A 223 -16.04 13.16 4.32
C PRO A 223 -14.97 12.73 3.31
N ILE A 224 -14.80 11.42 3.15
CA ILE A 224 -13.87 10.85 2.17
C ILE A 224 -14.28 11.28 0.76
N PRO A 225 -13.35 11.75 -0.09
CA PRO A 225 -13.67 12.12 -1.46
C PRO A 225 -14.40 11.00 -2.20
N ARG A 226 -15.46 11.36 -2.95
CA ARG A 226 -16.38 10.40 -3.58
C ARG A 226 -15.67 9.31 -4.40
N ARG A 227 -14.57 9.65 -5.07
CA ARG A 227 -13.77 8.70 -5.86
C ARG A 227 -13.09 7.62 -5.02
N ALA A 228 -12.70 7.92 -3.79
CA ALA A 228 -12.06 6.97 -2.87
C ALA A 228 -13.08 6.28 -1.94
N ALA A 229 -14.26 6.87 -1.72
CA ALA A 229 -15.26 6.38 -0.77
C ALA A 229 -15.68 4.92 -1.04
N ARG A 230 -15.93 4.57 -2.31
CA ARG A 230 -16.32 3.20 -2.69
C ARG A 230 -15.21 2.19 -2.40
N THR A 231 -13.95 2.54 -2.66
CA THR A 231 -12.81 1.68 -2.32
C THR A 231 -12.70 1.47 -0.82
N PHE A 232 -12.91 2.52 -0.01
CA PHE A 232 -12.95 2.44 1.46
C PHE A 232 -14.01 1.45 1.95
N GLU A 233 -15.24 1.59 1.49
CA GLU A 233 -16.36 0.72 1.87
C GLU A 233 -16.06 -0.74 1.51
N MET A 234 -15.60 -0.99 0.29
CA MET A 234 -15.28 -2.34 -0.17
C MET A 234 -14.15 -3.00 0.64
N ILE A 235 -13.14 -2.23 1.08
CA ILE A 235 -12.05 -2.76 1.91
C ILE A 235 -12.53 -3.03 3.32
N LYS A 236 -13.32 -2.14 3.93
CA LYS A 236 -13.86 -2.33 5.28
C LYS A 236 -14.66 -3.63 5.40
N GLU A 237 -15.45 -3.95 4.39
CA GLU A 237 -16.25 -5.17 4.34
C GLU A 237 -15.47 -6.40 3.83
N TYR A 238 -14.24 -6.22 3.36
CA TYR A 238 -13.47 -7.30 2.73
C TYR A 238 -13.15 -8.45 3.69
N ASN A 239 -13.41 -9.67 3.22
CA ASN A 239 -13.07 -10.90 3.91
C ASN A 239 -12.10 -11.74 3.06
N PHE A 240 -10.91 -11.97 3.61
CA PHE A 240 -9.84 -12.64 2.86
C PHE A 240 -10.24 -14.06 2.41
N GLY A 241 -10.22 -14.28 1.11
CA GLY A 241 -10.52 -15.57 0.48
C GLY A 241 -12.01 -15.89 0.28
N TYR A 242 -12.89 -14.90 0.44
CA TYR A 242 -14.33 -15.01 0.17
C TYR A 242 -14.77 -13.92 -0.81
N TYR A 243 -15.82 -14.19 -1.58
CA TYR A 243 -16.51 -13.16 -2.34
C TYR A 243 -17.37 -12.31 -1.41
N ASN A 244 -17.25 -11.00 -1.51
CA ASN A 244 -18.28 -10.11 -0.97
C ASN A 244 -19.46 -10.02 -1.94
N TRP A 245 -20.51 -10.81 -1.67
CA TRP A 245 -21.73 -10.89 -2.48
C TRP A 245 -22.68 -9.69 -2.34
N HIS A 246 -22.41 -8.76 -1.42
CA HIS A 246 -23.28 -7.60 -1.13
C HIS A 246 -22.87 -6.31 -1.87
N ARG A 247 -22.23 -6.42 -3.04
CA ARG A 247 -21.73 -5.28 -3.81
C ARG A 247 -22.68 -4.78 -4.89
#